data_AF-A0A7K2WF70-F1
#
_entry.id   AF-A0A7K2WF70-F1
#
_cell.length_a   1.000
_cell.length_b   1.000
_cell.length_c   1.000
_cell.angle_alpha   90.00
_cell.angle_beta   90.00
_cell.angle_gamma   90.00
#
_symmetry.space_group_name_H-M   'P 1'
#
loop_
_entity.id
_entity.type
_entity.pdbx_description
1 polymer ?
#
loop_
_entity_poly.entity_id
_entity_poly.type
_entity_poly.pdbx_seq_one_letter_code
_entity_poly.pdbx_strand_id
1 'polypeptide(L)'
;MAGRDKYDPRTLAAAAARSHTWNDLMRRLGLTPSGGQRRVLQQRIVAHGIDTGHFKQRSPWVRYPDAAIAEAAASSTTLREVAVKLGATPATGTLAHIRRRIAAAGIDVSHFPGIDRPQPDLPFTDDELRAAAAGTDSVRAAARWLGVPDDSRSRAVLGRMFREREIDTTHFRNARLAIPEDALRTAVPEATSYADVLRALRLEVNDTNHRRVRRKVAELGLDTGHFVRRPWGAVRTRRREPVAERVLVVLPAGSARPNRARLHAALQEAGVPCRCASCGNPGQWLGQPITLQIDHINGDWLDNRLENLRYLCPNCHALTATWCRRKAGRHTGDTRSPLD
;
A
#
# COMPACT_ATOMS: atom_id res chain seq x y z
N MET A 1 37.50 -18.88 -11.08
CA MET A 1 38.10 -17.74 -10.33
C MET A 1 37.23 -17.47 -9.11
N ALA A 2 37.72 -17.82 -7.90
CA ALA A 2 36.95 -17.70 -6.66
C ALA A 2 36.52 -16.24 -6.45
N GLY A 3 35.20 -16.00 -6.35
CA GLY A 3 34.67 -14.68 -6.07
C GLY A 3 35.13 -14.23 -4.70
N ARG A 4 36.02 -13.22 -4.66
CA ARG A 4 36.42 -12.59 -3.39
C ARG A 4 35.15 -12.14 -2.65
N ASP A 5 35.01 -12.54 -1.40
CA ASP A 5 33.92 -12.07 -0.55
C ASP A 5 34.00 -10.54 -0.49
N LYS A 6 32.96 -9.90 -1.03
CA LYS A 6 32.86 -8.43 -1.15
C LYS A 6 32.80 -7.76 0.22
N TYR A 7 32.61 -8.53 1.28
CA TYR A 7 32.51 -8.06 2.65
C TYR A 7 33.64 -8.55 3.55
N ASP A 8 34.67 -9.19 2.99
CA ASP A 8 35.89 -9.48 3.71
C ASP A 8 36.52 -8.18 4.26
N PRO A 9 36.99 -8.14 5.52
CA PRO A 9 37.53 -6.93 6.13
C PRO A 9 38.64 -6.25 5.32
N ARG A 10 39.54 -7.03 4.69
CA ARG A 10 40.64 -6.47 3.88
C ARG A 10 40.12 -5.85 2.60
N THR A 11 39.15 -6.50 1.96
CA THR A 11 38.49 -6.00 0.76
C THR A 11 37.70 -4.72 1.05
N LEU A 12 36.96 -4.68 2.16
CA LEU A 12 36.21 -3.51 2.60
C LEU A 12 37.13 -2.34 2.95
N ALA A 13 38.22 -2.57 3.69
CA ALA A 13 39.16 -1.52 4.07
C ALA A 13 39.86 -0.92 2.84
N ALA A 14 40.32 -1.76 1.91
CA ALA A 14 40.94 -1.31 0.67
C ALA A 14 39.97 -0.52 -0.23
N ALA A 15 38.71 -0.94 -0.30
CA ALA A 15 37.68 -0.23 -1.04
C ALA A 15 37.29 1.09 -0.37
N ALA A 16 37.17 1.12 0.97
CA ALA A 16 36.82 2.31 1.74
C ALA A 16 37.91 3.39 1.66
N ALA A 17 39.19 3.02 1.77
CA ALA A 17 40.31 3.98 1.66
C ALA A 17 40.33 4.70 0.30
N ARG A 18 39.87 4.04 -0.77
CA ARG A 18 39.82 4.58 -2.13
C ARG A 18 38.47 5.20 -2.51
N SER A 19 37.53 5.20 -1.57
CA SER A 19 36.20 5.75 -1.76
C SER A 19 36.06 7.09 -1.07
N HIS A 20 35.29 7.99 -1.67
CA HIS A 20 34.97 9.28 -1.06
C HIS A 20 33.49 9.42 -0.72
N THR A 21 32.65 8.44 -1.07
CA THR A 21 31.22 8.39 -0.71
C THR A 21 30.73 6.95 -0.56
N TRP A 22 29.61 6.76 0.15
CA TRP A 22 28.96 5.44 0.26
C TRP A 22 28.55 4.83 -1.08
N ASN A 23 28.15 5.65 -2.05
CA ASN A 23 27.77 5.16 -3.38
C ASN A 23 29.00 4.73 -4.21
N ASP A 24 30.11 5.46 -4.06
CA ASP A 24 31.40 5.10 -4.67
C ASP A 24 31.92 3.77 -4.10
N LEU A 25 31.84 3.61 -2.77
CA LEU A 25 32.17 2.35 -2.11
C LEU A 25 31.32 1.19 -2.62
N MET A 26 29.99 1.34 -2.69
CA MET A 26 29.10 0.31 -3.24
C MET A 26 29.47 -0.06 -4.68
N ARG A 27 29.72 0.94 -5.55
CA ARG A 27 30.12 0.68 -6.95
C ARG A 27 31.44 -0.08 -7.04
N ARG A 28 32.43 0.28 -6.22
CA ARG A 28 33.76 -0.38 -6.18
C ARG A 28 33.71 -1.82 -5.67
N LEU A 29 32.74 -2.13 -4.81
CA LEU A 29 32.46 -3.49 -4.37
C LEU A 29 31.57 -4.27 -5.36
N GLY A 30 31.21 -3.67 -6.49
CA GLY A 30 30.31 -4.27 -7.47
C GLY A 30 28.91 -4.50 -6.90
N LEU A 31 28.42 -3.55 -6.10
CA LEU A 31 27.10 -3.52 -5.48
C LEU A 31 26.25 -2.40 -6.10
N THR A 32 24.95 -2.64 -6.21
CA THR A 32 23.99 -1.67 -6.77
C THR A 32 23.61 -0.64 -5.71
N PRO A 33 23.80 0.67 -5.94
CA PRO A 33 23.50 1.69 -4.93
C PRO A 33 22.06 1.63 -4.44
N SER A 34 21.85 1.24 -3.18
CA SER A 34 20.52 1.16 -2.56
C SER A 34 20.61 1.45 -1.06
N GLY A 35 19.51 1.91 -0.46
CA GLY A 35 19.45 2.22 0.97
C GLY A 35 19.66 0.98 1.86
N GLY A 36 19.14 -0.17 1.44
CA GLY A 36 19.31 -1.44 2.15
C GLY A 36 20.77 -1.91 2.15
N GLN A 37 21.43 -1.93 0.98
CA GLN A 37 22.83 -2.33 0.90
C GLN A 37 23.76 -1.36 1.64
N ARG A 38 23.48 -0.05 1.58
CA ARG A 38 24.20 0.95 2.37
C ARG A 38 24.15 0.65 3.87
N ARG A 39 22.98 0.27 4.40
CA ARG A 39 22.82 -0.06 5.83
C ARG A 39 23.64 -1.28 6.24
N VAL A 40 23.63 -2.34 5.43
CA VAL A 40 24.45 -3.54 5.66
C VAL A 40 25.94 -3.22 5.63
N LEU A 41 26.38 -2.40 4.68
CA LEU A 41 27.76 -1.93 4.57
C LEU A 41 28.20 -1.10 5.77
N GLN A 42 27.35 -0.19 6.25
CA GLN A 42 27.60 0.60 7.45
C GLN A 42 27.78 -0.28 8.69
N GLN A 43 26.93 -1.28 8.87
CA GLN A 43 27.04 -2.23 9.98
C GLN A 43 28.35 -3.01 9.92
N ARG A 44 28.76 -3.49 8.73
CA ARG A 44 30.02 -4.24 8.56
C ARG A 44 31.26 -3.37 8.74
N ILE A 45 31.26 -2.13 8.25
CA ILE A 45 32.37 -1.18 8.44
C ILE A 45 32.57 -0.86 9.93
N VAL A 46 31.48 -0.64 10.67
CA VAL A 46 31.52 -0.45 12.12
C VAL A 46 32.02 -1.70 12.83
N ALA A 47 31.50 -2.88 12.47
CA ALA A 47 31.92 -4.15 13.06
C ALA A 47 33.40 -4.48 12.82
N HIS A 48 33.99 -3.98 11.72
CA HIS A 48 35.40 -4.19 11.38
C HIS A 48 36.29 -3.00 11.75
N GLY A 49 35.76 -1.95 12.40
CA GLY A 49 36.54 -0.78 12.83
C GLY A 49 37.19 0.00 11.69
N ILE A 50 36.59 -0.02 10.49
CA ILE A 50 37.16 0.63 9.31
C ILE A 50 36.81 2.13 9.32
N ASP A 51 37.80 3.00 9.23
CA ASP A 51 37.57 4.44 9.18
C ASP A 51 36.93 4.88 7.86
N THR A 52 35.87 5.70 7.98
CA THR A 52 35.15 6.31 6.85
C THR A 52 34.87 7.80 7.10
N GLY A 53 35.57 8.43 8.06
CA GLY A 53 35.40 9.85 8.38
C GLY A 53 35.71 10.80 7.21
N HIS A 54 36.56 10.38 6.28
CA HIS A 54 36.90 11.12 5.05
C HIS A 54 35.82 11.04 3.95
N PHE A 55 34.76 10.26 4.14
CA PHE A 55 33.67 10.20 3.16
C PHE A 55 32.98 11.56 3.15
N LYS A 56 33.17 12.31 2.06
CA LYS A 56 32.49 13.59 1.86
C LYS A 56 30.99 13.33 1.97
N GLN A 57 30.37 13.82 3.04
CA GLN A 57 28.95 14.06 3.02
C GLN A 57 28.75 15.04 1.87
N ARG A 58 28.24 14.54 0.74
CA ARG A 58 27.53 15.43 -0.15
C ARG A 58 26.47 16.06 0.73
N SER A 59 26.63 17.33 1.09
CA SER A 59 25.49 18.20 1.33
C SER A 59 24.63 17.98 0.09
N PRO A 60 23.53 17.20 0.23
CA PRO A 60 22.80 16.75 -0.93
C PRO A 60 22.24 18.01 -1.57
N TRP A 61 22.00 17.98 -2.87
CA TRP A 61 21.07 18.89 -3.52
C TRP A 61 19.89 19.15 -2.57
N VAL A 62 19.92 20.29 -1.86
CA VAL A 62 19.06 20.47 -0.69
C VAL A 62 17.72 20.83 -1.29
N ARG A 63 16.88 19.81 -1.52
CA ARG A 63 15.58 19.98 -2.18
C ARG A 63 14.77 21.14 -1.60
N TYR A 64 14.98 21.42 -0.31
CA TYR A 64 14.47 22.59 0.40
C TYR A 64 15.62 23.23 1.22
N PRO A 65 16.30 24.27 0.73
CA PRO A 65 17.32 24.98 1.51
C PRO A 65 16.70 25.57 2.78
N ASP A 66 17.48 25.67 3.87
CA ASP A 66 16.95 26.15 5.16
C ASP A 66 16.35 27.56 5.05
N ALA A 67 16.93 28.41 4.19
CA ALA A 67 16.36 29.72 3.86
C ALA A 67 14.94 29.64 3.27
N ALA A 68 14.69 28.73 2.33
CA ALA A 68 13.36 28.53 1.75
C ALA A 68 12.38 27.92 2.77
N ILE A 69 12.86 27.04 3.66
CA ILE A 69 12.06 26.50 4.75
C ILE A 69 11.67 27.62 5.73
N ALA A 70 12.60 28.52 6.06
CA ALA A 70 12.36 29.65 6.96
C ALA A 70 11.34 30.64 6.37
N GLU A 71 11.49 30.99 5.09
CA GLU A 71 10.54 31.87 4.38
C GLU A 71 9.14 31.26 4.30
N ALA A 72 9.06 29.98 3.94
CA ALA A 72 7.79 29.25 3.93
C ALA A 72 7.18 29.15 5.33
N ALA A 73 8.00 28.93 6.37
CA ALA A 73 7.55 28.83 7.75
C ALA A 73 7.03 30.16 8.30
N ALA A 74 7.74 31.28 8.07
CA ALA A 74 7.35 32.61 8.55
C ALA A 74 5.98 33.04 8.01
N SER A 75 5.64 32.64 6.78
CA SER A 75 4.38 33.00 6.14
C SER A 75 3.26 31.96 6.30
N SER A 76 3.51 30.86 7.01
CA SER A 76 2.57 29.74 7.17
C SER A 76 2.12 29.57 8.61
N THR A 77 1.00 28.85 8.79
CA THR A 77 0.48 28.48 10.11
C THR A 77 0.56 26.97 10.35
N THR A 78 0.85 26.16 9.33
CA THR A 78 0.96 24.71 9.47
C THR A 78 2.11 24.12 8.64
N LEU A 79 2.69 22.99 9.09
CA LEU A 79 3.71 22.25 8.31
C LEU A 79 3.18 21.79 6.94
N ARG A 80 1.86 21.61 6.81
CA ARG A 80 1.21 21.27 5.55
C ARG A 80 1.34 22.42 4.54
N GLU A 81 1.08 23.65 4.98
CA GLU A 81 1.26 24.84 4.15
C GLU A 81 2.74 25.06 3.80
N VAL A 82 3.65 24.84 4.76
CA VAL A 82 5.10 24.89 4.48
C VAL A 82 5.47 23.90 3.37
N ALA A 83 4.99 22.66 3.45
CA ALA A 83 5.24 21.67 2.41
C ALA A 83 4.66 22.11 1.05
N VAL A 84 3.44 22.65 1.02
CA VAL A 84 2.80 23.13 -0.22
C VAL A 84 3.59 24.30 -0.84
N LYS A 85 4.02 25.28 -0.04
CA LYS A 85 4.81 26.43 -0.50
C LYS A 85 6.20 26.04 -0.99
N LEU A 86 6.78 24.99 -0.41
CA LEU A 86 8.02 24.38 -0.89
C LEU A 86 7.81 23.52 -2.15
N GLY A 87 6.61 23.48 -2.74
CA GLY A 87 6.28 22.66 -3.91
C GLY A 87 6.29 21.16 -3.62
N ALA A 88 6.13 20.78 -2.34
CA ALA A 88 6.17 19.40 -1.88
C ALA A 88 4.76 18.85 -1.63
N THR A 89 4.54 17.59 -1.99
CA THR A 89 3.33 16.88 -1.57
C THR A 89 3.34 16.70 -0.04
N PRO A 90 2.28 17.11 0.68
CA PRO A 90 2.23 17.04 2.15
C PRO A 90 1.94 15.62 2.65
N ALA A 91 2.81 14.68 2.29
CA ALA A 91 2.81 13.31 2.81
C ALA A 91 3.50 13.26 4.18
N THR A 92 3.12 12.28 5.02
CA THR A 92 3.64 12.11 6.39
C THR A 92 5.17 12.11 6.46
N GLY A 93 5.85 11.47 5.51
CA GLY A 93 7.31 11.44 5.45
C GLY A 93 7.94 12.81 5.12
N THR A 94 7.33 13.57 4.20
CA THR A 94 7.76 14.92 3.83
C THR A 94 7.61 15.88 5.00
N LEU A 95 6.46 15.84 5.67
CA LEU A 95 6.18 16.67 6.85
C LEU A 95 7.16 16.37 7.99
N ALA A 96 7.46 15.08 8.22
CA ALA A 96 8.44 14.67 9.22
C ALA A 96 9.88 15.11 8.85
N HIS A 97 10.24 15.10 7.56
CA HIS A 97 11.54 15.59 7.09
C HIS A 97 11.68 17.10 7.28
N ILE A 98 10.67 17.88 6.86
CA ILE A 98 10.64 19.34 7.02
C ILE A 98 10.68 19.70 8.51
N ARG A 99 9.92 19.01 9.38
CA ARG A 99 9.95 19.24 10.84
C ARG A 99 11.35 19.06 11.43
N ARG A 100 12.07 18.00 11.03
CA ARG A 100 13.45 17.77 11.49
C ARG A 100 14.40 18.87 11.02
N ARG A 101 14.20 19.40 9.80
CA ARG A 101 15.01 20.49 9.26
C ARG A 101 14.76 21.81 9.99
N ILE A 102 13.50 22.15 10.25
CA ILE A 102 13.11 23.30 11.07
C ILE A 102 13.81 23.26 12.43
N ALA A 103 13.73 22.12 13.13
CA ALA A 103 14.38 21.94 14.43
C ALA A 103 15.92 22.01 14.35
N ALA A 104 16.53 21.39 13.34
CA ALA A 104 17.99 21.39 13.18
C ALA A 104 18.56 22.75 12.76
N ALA A 105 17.78 23.55 12.04
CA ALA A 105 18.15 24.89 11.60
C ALA A 105 17.73 26.00 12.59
N GLY A 106 17.05 25.65 13.70
CA GLY A 106 16.59 26.62 14.69
C GLY A 106 15.55 27.61 14.14
N ILE A 107 14.76 27.21 13.15
CA ILE A 107 13.74 28.06 12.54
C ILE A 107 12.55 28.17 13.49
N ASP A 108 12.16 29.40 13.84
CA ASP A 108 11.01 29.65 14.70
C ASP A 108 9.69 29.28 14.00
N VAL A 109 8.94 28.41 14.65
CA VAL A 109 7.61 27.95 14.24
C VAL A 109 6.64 27.93 15.42
N SER A 110 6.95 28.64 16.50
CA SER A 110 6.16 28.67 17.74
C SER A 110 4.71 29.12 17.51
N HIS A 111 4.46 29.92 16.46
CA HIS A 111 3.12 30.33 16.01
C HIS A 111 2.30 29.21 15.36
N PHE A 112 2.89 28.06 15.03
CA PHE A 112 2.17 26.94 14.44
C PHE A 112 1.33 26.25 15.54
N PRO A 113 0.00 26.14 15.39
CA PRO A 113 -0.83 25.54 16.40
C PRO A 113 -0.48 24.05 16.58
N GLY A 114 0.09 23.71 17.73
CA GLY A 114 0.39 22.32 18.10
C GLY A 114 1.79 21.83 17.81
N ILE A 115 2.70 22.67 17.29
CA ILE A 115 4.08 22.27 17.01
C ILE A 115 4.97 22.28 18.25
N ASP A 116 4.77 23.28 19.12
CA ASP A 116 5.48 23.48 20.39
C ASP A 116 4.50 23.52 21.58
N ARG A 117 3.39 22.79 21.52
CA ARG A 117 2.50 22.73 22.69
C ARG A 117 3.23 22.01 23.82
N PRO A 118 3.56 22.68 24.95
CA PRO A 118 4.04 21.98 26.12
C PRO A 118 3.01 20.91 26.44
N GLN A 119 3.50 19.69 26.58
CA GLN A 119 2.63 18.58 26.94
C GLN A 119 2.07 18.90 28.33
N PRO A 120 0.76 18.70 28.58
CA PRO A 120 0.20 19.03 29.88
C PRO A 120 0.98 18.24 30.93
N ASP A 121 1.69 18.97 31.79
CA ASP A 121 2.23 18.40 33.01
C ASP A 121 1.02 18.11 33.88
N LEU A 122 0.74 16.82 34.06
CA LEU A 122 -0.34 16.38 34.90
C LEU A 122 0.28 16.19 36.28
N PRO A 123 -0.03 17.05 37.27
CA PRO A 123 0.66 17.07 38.55
C PRO A 123 0.13 15.96 39.48
N PHE A 124 0.15 14.71 39.00
CA PHE A 124 -0.24 13.56 39.81
C PHE A 124 0.98 12.96 40.50
N THR A 125 0.81 12.74 41.80
CA THR A 125 1.72 11.95 42.62
C THR A 125 1.68 10.48 42.19
N ASP A 126 2.71 9.71 42.53
CA ASP A 126 2.73 8.27 42.25
C ASP A 126 1.54 7.56 42.93
N ASP A 127 1.17 8.00 44.12
CA ASP A 127 0.10 7.37 44.91
C ASP A 127 -1.27 7.62 44.30
N GLU A 128 -1.54 8.81 43.79
CA GLU A 128 -2.77 9.12 43.03
C GLU A 128 -2.87 8.27 41.76
N LEU A 129 -1.75 8.12 41.04
CA LEU A 129 -1.69 7.27 39.84
C LEU A 129 -1.89 5.78 40.20
N ARG A 130 -1.28 5.28 41.27
CA ARG A 130 -1.46 3.90 41.74
C ARG A 130 -2.90 3.64 42.17
N ALA A 131 -3.51 4.55 42.92
CA ALA A 131 -4.90 4.45 43.35
C ALA A 131 -5.86 4.43 42.15
N ALA A 132 -5.64 5.31 41.16
CA ALA A 132 -6.43 5.35 39.94
C ALA A 132 -6.23 4.09 39.08
N ALA A 133 -5.01 3.55 39.01
CA ALA A 133 -4.73 2.30 38.28
C ALA A 133 -5.39 1.09 38.95
N ALA A 134 -5.30 0.97 40.28
CA ALA A 134 -5.92 -0.12 41.03
C ALA A 134 -7.46 -0.06 41.03
N GLY A 135 -8.03 1.16 41.10
CA GLY A 135 -9.48 1.37 41.14
C GLY A 135 -10.19 1.34 39.80
N THR A 136 -9.46 1.15 38.68
CA THR A 136 -10.04 1.20 37.33
C THR A 136 -9.52 0.09 36.42
N ASP A 137 -10.15 -0.04 35.25
CA ASP A 137 -9.87 -1.11 34.27
C ASP A 137 -9.48 -0.57 32.88
N SER A 138 -9.19 0.73 32.77
CA SER A 138 -8.70 1.34 31.54
C SER A 138 -8.11 2.73 31.78
N VAL A 139 -7.18 3.15 30.91
CA VAL A 139 -6.62 4.52 30.92
C VAL A 139 -7.71 5.60 30.82
N ARG A 140 -8.81 5.30 30.11
CA ARG A 140 -9.97 6.20 30.00
C ARG A 140 -10.71 6.32 31.33
N ALA A 141 -10.92 5.22 32.04
CA ALA A 141 -11.52 5.24 33.37
C ALA A 141 -10.61 5.94 34.39
N ALA A 142 -9.30 5.66 34.35
CA ALA A 142 -8.31 6.36 35.17
C ALA A 142 -8.28 7.88 34.90
N ALA A 143 -8.41 8.31 33.64
CA ALA A 143 -8.50 9.73 33.29
C ALA A 143 -9.72 10.40 33.93
N ARG A 144 -10.88 9.74 33.90
CA ARG A 144 -12.09 10.25 34.56
C ARG A 144 -11.95 10.28 36.08
N TRP A 145 -11.33 9.25 36.66
CA TRP A 145 -11.05 9.19 38.10
C TRP A 145 -10.18 10.36 38.55
N LEU A 146 -9.13 10.66 37.78
CA LEU A 146 -8.19 11.74 38.05
C LEU A 146 -8.70 13.13 37.61
N GLY A 147 -9.96 13.23 37.15
CA GLY A 147 -10.57 14.50 36.73
C GLY A 147 -9.95 15.10 35.45
N VAL A 148 -9.23 14.31 34.65
CA VAL A 148 -8.57 14.76 33.43
C VAL A 148 -9.52 14.66 32.23
N PRO A 149 -9.50 15.62 31.29
CA PRO A 149 -10.28 15.53 30.06
C PRO A 149 -10.09 14.20 29.31
N ASP A 150 -11.19 13.62 28.84
CA ASP A 150 -11.23 12.35 28.12
C ASP A 150 -10.89 12.49 26.63
N ASP A 151 -9.74 13.12 26.37
CA ASP A 151 -9.19 13.31 25.04
C ASP A 151 -7.97 12.41 24.79
N SER A 152 -7.57 12.30 23.52
CA SER A 152 -6.47 11.41 23.13
C SER A 152 -5.10 11.87 23.65
N ARG A 153 -4.92 13.15 23.99
CA ARG A 153 -3.66 13.69 24.52
C ARG A 153 -3.51 13.37 25.99
N SER A 154 -4.54 13.66 26.78
CA SER A 154 -4.60 13.37 28.21
C SER A 154 -4.40 11.87 28.48
N ARG A 155 -5.07 11.00 27.71
CA ARG A 155 -4.86 9.55 27.77
C ARG A 155 -3.44 9.12 27.38
N ALA A 156 -2.80 9.81 26.44
CA ALA A 156 -1.42 9.50 26.04
C ALA A 156 -0.40 9.91 27.13
N VAL A 157 -0.61 11.04 27.81
CA VAL A 157 0.22 11.47 28.93
C VAL A 157 0.07 10.51 30.11
N LEU A 158 -1.16 10.21 30.52
CA LEU A 158 -1.43 9.25 31.60
C LEU A 158 -0.84 7.86 31.31
N GLY A 159 -1.04 7.35 30.09
CA GLY A 159 -0.47 6.07 29.67
C GLY A 159 1.06 6.05 29.63
N ARG A 160 1.72 7.20 29.53
CA ARG A 160 3.17 7.32 29.66
C ARG A 160 3.58 7.38 31.13
N MET A 161 2.91 8.19 31.95
CA MET A 161 3.20 8.29 33.39
C MET A 161 3.11 6.93 34.07
N PHE A 162 2.07 6.12 33.76
CA PHE A 162 1.98 4.74 34.26
C PHE A 162 3.20 3.89 33.88
N ARG A 163 3.74 4.06 32.68
CA ARG A 163 4.90 3.27 32.20
C ARG A 163 6.21 3.75 32.79
N GLU A 164 6.44 5.06 32.83
CA GLU A 164 7.68 5.67 33.34
C GLU A 164 7.83 5.46 34.86
N ARG A 165 6.71 5.36 35.58
CA ARG A 165 6.67 5.13 37.03
C ARG A 165 6.41 3.67 37.41
N GLU A 166 6.49 2.76 36.42
CA GLU A 166 6.34 1.32 36.60
C GLU A 166 5.05 0.90 37.33
N ILE A 167 3.96 1.62 37.11
CA ILE A 167 2.65 1.34 37.71
C ILE A 167 1.97 0.23 36.92
N ASP A 168 1.51 -0.82 37.61
CA ASP A 168 0.86 -1.95 36.97
C ASP A 168 -0.50 -1.54 36.37
N THR A 169 -0.61 -1.72 35.05
CA THR A 169 -1.85 -1.53 34.28
C THR A 169 -2.16 -2.75 33.41
N THR A 170 -1.57 -3.91 33.73
CA THR A 170 -1.74 -5.14 32.93
C THR A 170 -3.17 -5.67 32.94
N HIS A 171 -3.92 -5.41 34.01
CA HIS A 171 -5.33 -5.74 34.15
C HIS A 171 -6.27 -4.86 33.32
N PHE A 172 -5.78 -3.77 32.72
CA PHE A 172 -6.63 -2.90 31.91
C PHE A 172 -7.16 -3.65 30.67
N ARG A 173 -8.44 -3.47 30.35
CA ARG A 173 -9.12 -4.16 29.23
C ARG A 173 -8.42 -4.04 27.88
N ASN A 174 -7.67 -2.95 27.67
CA ASN A 174 -6.92 -2.68 26.44
C ASN A 174 -5.41 -2.66 26.68
N ALA A 175 -4.92 -3.29 27.76
CA ALA A 175 -3.51 -3.38 28.06
C ALA A 175 -2.79 -4.05 26.89
N ARG A 176 -1.85 -3.32 26.31
CA ARG A 176 -0.98 -3.89 25.29
C ARG A 176 0.10 -4.69 26.00
N LEU A 177 -0.19 -5.95 26.34
CA LEU A 177 0.78 -6.86 26.94
C LEU A 177 2.08 -6.83 26.14
N ALA A 178 3.20 -6.56 26.81
CA ALA A 178 4.50 -6.63 26.19
C ALA A 178 4.70 -8.04 25.62
N ILE A 179 5.39 -8.14 24.47
CA ILE A 179 5.76 -9.43 23.90
C ILE A 179 7.21 -9.65 24.31
N PRO A 180 7.48 -10.53 25.30
CA PRO A 180 8.85 -10.77 25.77
C PRO A 180 9.67 -11.40 24.64
N GLU A 181 10.91 -10.95 24.47
CA GLU A 181 11.80 -11.45 23.43
C GLU A 181 12.23 -12.91 23.69
N ASP A 182 12.58 -13.20 24.93
CA ASP A 182 12.87 -14.54 25.44
C ASP A 182 11.71 -15.51 25.19
N ALA A 183 10.47 -15.09 25.49
CA ALA A 183 9.30 -15.91 25.24
C ALA A 183 9.09 -16.20 23.74
N LEU A 184 9.39 -15.25 22.85
CA LEU A 184 9.35 -15.48 21.40
C LEU A 184 10.45 -16.45 20.93
N ARG A 185 11.67 -16.32 21.47
CA ARG A 185 12.79 -17.21 21.13
C ARG A 185 12.50 -18.66 21.52
N THR A 186 11.74 -18.87 22.59
CA THR A 186 11.28 -20.21 22.99
C THR A 186 10.07 -20.67 22.19
N ALA A 187 9.09 -19.81 21.94
CA ALA A 187 7.83 -20.20 21.33
C ALA A 187 7.90 -20.43 19.80
N VAL A 188 8.75 -19.69 19.08
CA VAL A 188 8.82 -19.77 17.60
C VAL A 188 9.35 -21.12 17.10
N PRO A 189 10.43 -21.70 17.66
CA PRO A 189 10.94 -23.01 17.21
C PRO A 189 9.91 -24.14 17.36
N GLU A 190 9.15 -24.15 18.45
CA GLU A 190 8.17 -25.19 18.78
C GLU A 190 6.81 -25.00 18.07
N ALA A 191 6.56 -23.82 17.52
CA ALA A 191 5.30 -23.49 16.89
C ALA A 191 5.24 -23.92 15.42
N THR A 192 4.06 -24.36 14.97
CA THR A 192 3.81 -24.67 13.55
C THR A 192 3.11 -23.53 12.80
N SER A 193 2.66 -22.51 13.52
CA SER A 193 1.98 -21.34 12.97
C SER A 193 2.07 -20.15 13.92
N TYR A 194 1.82 -18.95 13.41
CA TYR A 194 1.71 -17.76 14.26
C TYR A 194 0.57 -17.88 15.28
N ALA A 195 -0.52 -18.58 14.96
CA ALA A 195 -1.58 -18.81 15.94
C ALA A 195 -1.07 -19.64 17.12
N ASP A 196 -0.20 -20.63 16.89
CA ASP A 196 0.43 -21.42 17.95
C ASP A 196 1.38 -20.56 18.79
N VAL A 197 2.18 -19.68 18.16
CA VAL A 197 3.01 -18.71 18.88
C VAL A 197 2.15 -17.83 19.80
N LEU A 198 1.03 -17.29 19.29
CA LEU A 198 0.13 -16.46 20.10
C LEU A 198 -0.42 -17.25 21.30
N ARG A 199 -0.84 -18.50 21.10
CA ARG A 199 -1.33 -19.37 22.19
C ARG A 199 -0.23 -19.68 23.22
N ALA A 200 0.98 -20.00 22.77
CA ALA A 200 2.13 -20.25 23.65
C ALA A 200 2.46 -19.03 24.51
N LEU A 201 2.34 -17.83 23.93
CA LEU A 201 2.50 -16.55 24.64
C LEU A 201 1.29 -16.13 25.48
N ARG A 202 0.23 -16.97 25.55
CA ARG A 202 -1.04 -16.66 26.21
C ARG A 202 -1.68 -15.35 25.73
N LEU A 203 -1.46 -15.01 24.46
CA LEU A 203 -2.08 -13.87 23.80
C LEU A 203 -3.33 -14.33 23.05
N GLU A 204 -4.37 -13.49 23.08
CA GLU A 204 -5.58 -13.71 22.30
C GLU A 204 -5.24 -13.77 20.79
N VAL A 205 -5.78 -14.79 20.10
CA VAL A 205 -5.58 -15.00 18.66
C VAL A 205 -6.46 -14.04 17.87
N ASN A 206 -5.97 -12.83 17.66
CA ASN A 206 -6.62 -11.79 16.86
C ASN A 206 -5.64 -11.10 15.90
N ASP A 207 -6.18 -10.37 14.92
CA ASP A 207 -5.41 -9.72 13.85
C ASP A 207 -4.39 -8.67 14.35
N THR A 208 -4.67 -8.04 15.49
CA THR A 208 -3.80 -7.04 16.09
C THR A 208 -2.57 -7.71 16.71
N ASN A 209 -2.77 -8.71 17.56
CA ASN A 209 -1.69 -9.49 18.16
C ASN A 209 -0.88 -10.23 17.09
N HIS A 210 -1.56 -10.74 16.05
CA HIS A 210 -0.92 -11.41 14.94
C HIS A 210 0.08 -10.49 14.19
N ARG A 211 -0.30 -9.22 13.97
CA ARG A 211 0.60 -8.21 13.37
C ARG A 211 1.74 -7.83 14.31
N ARG A 212 1.47 -7.70 15.61
CA ARG A 212 2.50 -7.35 16.61
C ARG A 212 3.56 -8.43 16.73
N VAL A 213 3.15 -9.69 16.87
CA VAL A 213 4.05 -10.85 16.95
C VAL A 213 4.85 -10.98 15.66
N ARG A 214 4.22 -10.94 14.47
CA ARG A 214 4.92 -10.97 13.18
C ARG A 214 6.01 -9.90 13.07
N ARG A 215 5.70 -8.67 13.46
CA ARG A 215 6.68 -7.59 13.43
C ARG A 215 7.86 -7.87 14.37
N LYS A 216 7.59 -8.29 15.60
CA LYS A 216 8.65 -8.57 16.58
C LYS A 216 9.52 -9.76 16.18
N VAL A 217 8.92 -10.83 15.66
CA VAL A 217 9.63 -11.99 15.09
C VAL A 217 10.56 -11.56 13.95
N ALA A 218 10.07 -10.70 13.04
CA ALA A 218 10.89 -10.16 11.94
C ALA A 218 12.01 -9.23 12.42
N GLU A 219 11.74 -8.38 13.42
CA GLU A 219 12.76 -7.51 14.05
C GLU A 219 13.89 -8.33 14.69
N LEU A 220 13.56 -9.49 15.28
CA LEU A 220 14.50 -10.39 15.93
C LEU A 220 15.19 -11.38 14.97
N GLY A 221 14.74 -11.43 13.71
CA GLY A 221 15.28 -12.35 12.70
C GLY A 221 15.04 -13.83 13.02
N LEU A 222 13.94 -14.16 13.70
CA LEU A 222 13.62 -15.55 14.03
C LEU A 222 13.11 -16.30 12.79
N ASP A 223 13.57 -17.53 12.60
CA ASP A 223 13.13 -18.36 11.47
C ASP A 223 11.68 -18.82 11.68
N THR A 224 10.87 -18.63 10.64
CA THR A 224 9.49 -19.13 10.57
C THR A 224 9.25 -19.92 9.29
N GLY A 225 10.31 -20.39 8.63
CA GLY A 225 10.23 -21.17 7.39
C GLY A 225 9.51 -22.51 7.58
N HIS A 226 9.60 -23.09 8.78
CA HIS A 226 8.91 -24.32 9.20
C HIS A 226 7.41 -24.14 9.44
N PHE A 227 6.89 -22.91 9.45
CA PHE A 227 5.47 -22.69 9.69
C PHE A 227 4.62 -23.24 8.53
N VAL A 228 3.63 -24.07 8.87
CA VAL A 228 2.74 -24.72 7.92
C VAL A 228 1.79 -23.68 7.33
N ARG A 229 1.96 -23.38 6.04
CA ARG A 229 0.97 -22.61 5.28
C ARG A 229 -0.23 -23.50 4.98
N ARG A 230 -1.26 -23.45 5.83
CA ARG A 230 -2.56 -23.97 5.44
C ARG A 230 -3.15 -23.04 4.37
N PRO A 231 -3.46 -23.52 3.15
CA PRO A 231 -4.24 -22.73 2.24
C PRO A 231 -5.55 -22.39 2.94
N TRP A 232 -5.91 -21.10 2.99
CA TRP A 232 -7.29 -20.73 3.30
C TRP A 232 -8.18 -21.54 2.38
N GLY A 233 -9.10 -22.32 2.96
CA GLY A 233 -9.70 -23.51 2.37
C GLY A 233 -9.95 -23.40 0.87
N ALA A 234 -9.69 -24.50 0.15
CA ALA A 234 -9.83 -24.59 -1.31
C ALA A 234 -10.99 -23.72 -1.79
N VAL A 235 -10.66 -22.59 -2.43
CA VAL A 235 -11.66 -21.69 -3.00
C VAL A 235 -12.51 -22.59 -3.89
N ARG A 236 -13.76 -22.87 -3.49
CA ARG A 236 -14.69 -23.64 -4.30
C ARG A 236 -14.90 -22.80 -5.56
N THR A 237 -14.13 -23.08 -6.61
CA THR A 237 -14.33 -22.46 -7.90
C THR A 237 -15.70 -22.93 -8.36
N ARG A 238 -16.71 -22.07 -8.18
CA ARG A 238 -18.05 -22.33 -8.71
C ARG A 238 -17.88 -22.61 -10.19
N ARG A 239 -18.32 -23.79 -10.66
CA ARG A 239 -18.35 -24.11 -12.09
C ARG A 239 -19.08 -22.97 -12.78
N ARG A 240 -18.40 -22.25 -13.67
CA ARG A 240 -19.02 -21.19 -14.45
C ARG A 240 -20.07 -21.84 -15.34
N GLU A 241 -21.31 -21.37 -15.25
CA GLU A 241 -22.37 -21.77 -16.18
C GLU A 241 -21.95 -21.41 -17.61
N PRO A 242 -22.35 -22.22 -18.62
CA PRO A 242 -22.17 -21.90 -20.03
C PRO A 242 -22.67 -20.49 -20.35
N VAL A 243 -21.82 -19.66 -20.95
CA VAL A 243 -22.16 -18.27 -21.31
C VAL A 243 -22.88 -18.24 -22.65
N ALA A 244 -22.60 -19.20 -23.54
CA ALA A 244 -23.14 -19.23 -24.91
C ALA A 244 -24.67 -19.31 -24.93
N GLU A 245 -25.26 -20.27 -24.21
CA GLU A 245 -26.72 -20.49 -24.17
C GLU A 245 -27.51 -19.27 -23.69
N ARG A 246 -26.91 -18.47 -22.80
CA ARG A 246 -27.57 -17.28 -22.22
C ARG A 246 -27.40 -16.02 -23.06
N VAL A 247 -26.33 -15.96 -23.85
CA VAL A 247 -25.92 -14.75 -24.58
C VAL A 247 -26.31 -14.82 -26.04
N LEU A 248 -26.27 -16.00 -26.67
CA LEU A 248 -26.54 -16.20 -28.10
C LEU A 248 -28.04 -16.37 -28.39
N VAL A 249 -28.84 -15.41 -27.93
CA VAL A 249 -30.31 -15.42 -28.03
C VAL A 249 -30.82 -14.07 -28.54
N VAL A 250 -32.08 -14.04 -28.97
CA VAL A 250 -32.80 -12.79 -29.19
C VAL A 250 -33.20 -12.20 -27.84
N LEU A 251 -32.79 -10.96 -27.58
CA LEU A 251 -33.10 -10.25 -26.36
C LEU A 251 -34.49 -9.61 -26.43
N PRO A 252 -35.23 -9.54 -25.30
CA PRO A 252 -36.49 -8.82 -25.24
C PRO A 252 -36.35 -7.35 -25.64
N ALA A 253 -37.40 -6.78 -26.24
CA ALA A 253 -37.45 -5.36 -26.58
C ALA A 253 -37.19 -4.48 -25.34
N GLY A 254 -36.32 -3.47 -25.50
CA GLY A 254 -35.89 -2.59 -24.40
C GLY A 254 -34.68 -3.10 -23.61
N SER A 255 -34.15 -4.28 -23.93
CA SER A 255 -32.90 -4.77 -23.32
C SER A 255 -31.72 -3.84 -23.61
N ALA A 256 -30.82 -3.71 -22.64
CA ALA A 256 -29.58 -2.99 -22.81
C ALA A 256 -28.67 -3.69 -23.82
N ARG A 257 -27.91 -2.92 -24.60
CA ARG A 257 -26.96 -3.45 -25.57
C ARG A 257 -25.92 -4.35 -24.86
N PRO A 258 -25.70 -5.59 -25.33
CA PRO A 258 -24.71 -6.49 -24.73
C PRO A 258 -23.30 -5.94 -24.74
N ASN A 259 -22.55 -6.22 -23.67
CA ASN A 259 -21.13 -5.92 -23.62
C ASN A 259 -20.35 -6.86 -24.57
N ARG A 260 -19.43 -6.29 -25.36
CA ARG A 260 -18.54 -7.04 -26.27
C ARG A 260 -17.86 -8.23 -25.58
N ALA A 261 -17.38 -8.08 -24.34
CA ALA A 261 -16.68 -9.14 -23.62
C ALA A 261 -17.57 -10.38 -23.40
N ARG A 262 -18.87 -10.18 -23.18
CA ARG A 262 -19.84 -11.28 -23.03
C ARG A 262 -20.09 -11.99 -24.35
N LEU A 263 -20.32 -11.23 -25.42
CA LEU A 263 -20.47 -11.79 -26.78
C LEU A 263 -19.20 -12.53 -27.22
N HIS A 264 -18.02 -11.97 -26.95
CA HIS A 264 -16.75 -12.60 -27.28
C HIS A 264 -16.58 -13.94 -26.55
N ALA A 265 -16.87 -13.99 -25.25
CA ALA A 265 -16.80 -15.23 -24.48
C ALA A 265 -17.78 -16.29 -25.01
N ALA A 266 -19.02 -15.89 -25.31
CA ALA A 266 -20.03 -16.78 -25.88
C ALA A 266 -19.64 -17.35 -27.24
N LEU A 267 -19.07 -16.52 -28.12
CA LEU A 267 -18.58 -16.94 -29.43
C LEU A 267 -17.36 -17.88 -29.32
N GLN A 268 -16.45 -17.64 -28.38
CA GLN A 268 -15.32 -18.54 -28.12
C GLN A 268 -15.80 -19.90 -27.58
N GLU A 269 -16.78 -19.89 -26.68
CA GLU A 269 -17.41 -21.10 -26.14
C GLU A 269 -18.14 -21.91 -27.23
N ALA A 270 -18.78 -21.22 -28.18
CA ALA A 270 -19.40 -21.83 -29.36
C ALA A 270 -18.39 -22.27 -30.45
N GLY A 271 -17.09 -22.08 -30.25
CA GLY A 271 -16.05 -22.50 -31.19
C GLY A 271 -15.85 -21.59 -32.40
N VAL A 272 -16.37 -20.35 -32.37
CA VAL A 272 -16.20 -19.39 -33.47
C VAL A 272 -14.76 -18.87 -33.48
N PRO A 273 -14.00 -19.06 -34.58
CA PRO A 273 -12.64 -18.56 -34.66
C PRO A 273 -12.64 -17.03 -34.64
N CYS A 274 -11.73 -16.44 -33.85
CA CYS A 274 -11.55 -14.99 -33.78
C CYS A 274 -10.79 -14.48 -35.02
N ARG A 275 -11.45 -14.52 -36.18
CA ARG A 275 -10.92 -14.07 -37.48
C ARG A 275 -11.95 -13.22 -38.18
N CYS A 276 -11.50 -12.22 -38.93
CA CYS A 276 -12.41 -11.39 -39.70
C CYS A 276 -13.15 -12.23 -40.75
N ALA A 277 -14.49 -12.20 -40.73
CA ALA A 277 -15.34 -12.95 -41.66
C ALA A 277 -15.23 -12.44 -43.12
N SER A 278 -14.74 -11.22 -43.33
CA SER A 278 -14.59 -10.63 -44.67
C SER A 278 -13.20 -10.89 -45.27
N CYS A 279 -12.11 -10.54 -44.55
CA CYS A 279 -10.75 -10.63 -45.09
C CYS A 279 -9.87 -11.71 -44.43
N GLY A 280 -10.41 -12.50 -43.50
CA GLY A 280 -9.68 -13.58 -42.82
C GLY A 280 -8.66 -13.12 -41.78
N ASN A 281 -8.49 -11.80 -41.56
CA ASN A 281 -7.52 -11.25 -40.62
C ASN A 281 -7.64 -11.90 -39.22
N PRO A 282 -6.57 -12.48 -38.66
CA PRO A 282 -6.59 -13.20 -37.39
C PRO A 282 -6.55 -12.31 -36.13
N GLY A 283 -6.78 -11.00 -36.28
CA GLY A 283 -6.61 -10.03 -35.19
C GLY A 283 -5.20 -9.44 -35.15
N GLN A 284 -4.56 -9.23 -36.30
CA GLN A 284 -3.25 -8.59 -36.40
C GLN A 284 -3.22 -7.50 -37.48
N TRP A 285 -2.53 -6.40 -37.21
CA TRP A 285 -2.29 -5.31 -38.16
C TRP A 285 -0.88 -4.76 -37.94
N LEU A 286 -0.08 -4.67 -39.01
CA LEU A 286 1.33 -4.26 -38.94
C LEU A 286 2.15 -5.03 -37.89
N GLY A 287 1.89 -6.33 -37.75
CA GLY A 287 2.54 -7.21 -36.76
C GLY A 287 2.09 -7.00 -35.31
N GLN A 288 1.13 -6.10 -35.05
CA GLN A 288 0.57 -5.83 -33.72
C GLN A 288 -0.83 -6.42 -33.57
N PRO A 289 -1.21 -6.90 -32.38
CA PRO A 289 -2.56 -7.41 -32.15
C PRO A 289 -3.60 -6.29 -32.25
N ILE A 290 -4.71 -6.56 -32.93
CA ILE A 290 -5.86 -5.66 -33.01
C ILE A 290 -7.12 -6.33 -32.51
N THR A 291 -8.01 -5.52 -31.94
CA THR A 291 -9.32 -5.98 -31.48
C THR A 291 -10.25 -6.15 -32.69
N LEU A 292 -10.65 -7.40 -33.00
CA LEU A 292 -11.76 -7.62 -33.92
C LEU A 292 -13.08 -7.19 -33.27
N GLN A 293 -13.89 -6.46 -34.02
CA GLN A 293 -15.21 -5.99 -33.63
C GLN A 293 -16.24 -7.11 -33.88
N ILE A 294 -17.29 -7.15 -33.05
CA ILE A 294 -18.41 -8.07 -33.23
C ILE A 294 -19.51 -7.27 -33.89
N ASP A 295 -19.87 -7.67 -35.11
CA ASP A 295 -20.90 -7.04 -35.94
C ASP A 295 -22.14 -7.94 -36.00
N HIS A 296 -23.30 -7.30 -35.98
CA HIS A 296 -24.60 -7.93 -36.18
C HIS A 296 -24.94 -7.79 -37.67
N ILE A 297 -25.08 -8.90 -38.39
CA ILE A 297 -25.29 -8.92 -39.85
C ILE A 297 -26.54 -8.12 -40.23
N ASN A 298 -27.63 -8.28 -39.47
CA ASN A 298 -28.88 -7.53 -39.67
C ASN A 298 -28.87 -6.10 -39.07
N GLY A 299 -27.83 -5.72 -38.32
CA GLY A 299 -27.72 -4.44 -37.63
C GLY A 299 -28.56 -4.30 -36.36
N ASP A 300 -29.30 -5.32 -35.95
CA ASP A 300 -30.08 -5.35 -34.71
C ASP A 300 -29.25 -5.95 -33.56
N TRP A 301 -28.92 -5.12 -32.57
CA TRP A 301 -28.14 -5.56 -31.41
C TRP A 301 -28.93 -6.41 -30.41
N LEU A 302 -30.25 -6.55 -30.58
CA LEU A 302 -31.08 -7.46 -29.79
C LEU A 302 -30.94 -8.91 -30.27
N ASP A 303 -30.63 -9.14 -31.55
CA ASP A 303 -30.50 -10.48 -32.12
C ASP A 303 -29.06 -11.01 -31.99
N ASN A 304 -28.72 -11.62 -30.86
CA ASN A 304 -27.37 -12.17 -30.64
C ASN A 304 -27.22 -13.62 -31.09
N ARG A 305 -28.16 -14.17 -31.87
CA ARG A 305 -28.05 -15.54 -32.35
C ARG A 305 -26.74 -15.74 -33.13
N LEU A 306 -26.18 -16.93 -33.02
CA LEU A 306 -24.85 -17.25 -33.56
C LEU A 306 -24.73 -16.92 -35.05
N GLU A 307 -25.77 -17.24 -35.82
CA GLU A 307 -25.87 -16.98 -37.25
C GLU A 307 -25.89 -15.49 -37.64
N ASN A 308 -26.23 -14.60 -36.70
CA ASN A 308 -26.30 -13.16 -36.93
C ASN A 308 -25.02 -12.42 -36.48
N LEU A 309 -24.09 -13.09 -35.79
CA LEU A 309 -22.87 -12.49 -35.27
C LEU A 309 -21.66 -12.85 -36.12
N ARG A 310 -20.79 -11.87 -36.39
CA ARG A 310 -19.50 -12.09 -37.05
C ARG A 310 -18.39 -11.22 -36.48
N TYR A 311 -17.17 -11.73 -36.51
CA TYR A 311 -15.99 -10.91 -36.25
C TYR A 311 -15.60 -10.12 -37.50
N LEU A 312 -15.34 -8.83 -37.36
CA LEU A 312 -14.77 -7.97 -38.40
C LEU A 312 -13.56 -7.21 -37.88
N CYS A 313 -12.51 -7.07 -38.70
CA CYS A 313 -11.45 -6.13 -38.38
C CYS A 313 -11.97 -4.68 -38.54
N PRO A 314 -11.35 -3.68 -37.88
CA PRO A 314 -11.81 -2.30 -37.97
C PRO A 314 -11.95 -1.78 -39.41
N ASN A 315 -11.06 -2.21 -40.32
CA ASN A 315 -11.09 -1.80 -41.71
C ASN A 315 -12.29 -2.39 -42.47
N CYS A 316 -12.57 -3.69 -42.30
CA CYS A 316 -13.73 -4.33 -42.94
C CYS A 316 -15.05 -3.91 -42.29
N HIS A 317 -15.07 -3.66 -40.99
CA HIS A 317 -16.26 -3.17 -40.31
C HIS A 317 -16.65 -1.77 -40.80
N ALA A 318 -15.67 -0.91 -41.10
CA ALA A 318 -15.94 0.41 -41.66
C ALA A 318 -16.68 0.39 -43.02
N LEU A 319 -16.67 -0.75 -43.72
CA LEU A 319 -17.35 -0.93 -45.00
C LEU A 319 -18.77 -1.49 -44.86
N THR A 320 -19.22 -1.86 -43.66
CA THR A 320 -20.57 -2.41 -43.49
C THR A 320 -21.62 -1.31 -43.61
N ALA A 321 -22.79 -1.67 -44.14
CA ALA A 321 -23.92 -0.76 -44.17
C ALA A 321 -24.38 -0.36 -42.75
N THR A 322 -24.01 -1.09 -41.71
CA THR A 322 -24.34 -0.86 -40.29
C THR A 322 -23.34 0.09 -39.60
N TRP A 323 -22.21 0.38 -40.23
CA TRP A 323 -21.15 1.22 -39.66
C TRP A 323 -21.61 2.67 -39.43
N CYS A 324 -21.37 3.18 -38.22
CA CYS A 324 -21.67 4.57 -37.83
C CYS A 324 -23.09 5.07 -38.17
N ARG A 325 -24.10 4.19 -38.29
CA ARG A 325 -25.49 4.64 -38.48
C ARG A 325 -25.88 5.58 -37.35
N ARG A 326 -26.19 6.84 -37.69
CA ARG A 326 -26.91 7.75 -36.79
C ARG A 326 -28.24 7.09 -36.45
N LYS A 327 -28.69 7.18 -35.19
CA LYS A 327 -30.05 6.77 -34.81
C LYS A 327 -31.02 7.39 -35.81
N ALA A 328 -31.65 6.58 -36.66
CA ALA A 328 -32.82 7.03 -37.40
C ALA A 328 -33.84 7.42 -36.33
N GLY A 329 -34.18 8.71 -36.26
CA GLY A 329 -35.23 9.18 -35.38
C GLY A 329 -36.47 8.36 -35.67
N ARG A 330 -37.11 7.83 -34.62
CA ARG A 330 -38.43 7.20 -34.75
C ARG A 330 -39.33 8.22 -35.43
N HIS A 331 -39.60 8.06 -36.72
CA HIS A 331 -40.73 8.73 -37.34
C HIS A 331 -41.95 8.08 -36.70
N THR A 332 -42.48 8.71 -35.66
CA THR A 332 -43.88 8.57 -35.30
C THR A 332 -44.66 9.00 -36.54
N GLY A 333 -45.26 8.03 -37.24
CA GLY A 333 -46.17 8.32 -38.33
C GLY A 333 -47.32 9.18 -37.80
N ASP A 334 -47.28 10.47 -38.12
CA ASP A 334 -48.44 11.35 -38.01
C ASP A 334 -49.37 10.96 -39.17
N THR A 335 -50.34 10.11 -38.88
CA THR A 335 -51.50 9.86 -39.74
C THR A 335 -52.32 11.14 -39.82
N ARG A 336 -52.04 11.97 -40.82
CA ARG A 336 -53.04 12.93 -41.31
C ARG A 336 -53.93 12.21 -42.31
N SER A 337 -55.13 11.84 -41.86
CA SER A 337 -56.26 11.53 -42.74
C SER A 337 -56.55 12.74 -43.63
N PRO A 338 -56.78 12.54 -44.94
CA PRO A 338 -57.52 13.50 -45.73
C PRO A 338 -59.02 13.28 -45.46
N LEU A 339 -59.72 14.33 -45.06
CA LEU A 339 -61.17 14.40 -45.18
C LEU A 339 -61.49 15.51 -46.18
N ASP A 340 -62.27 15.11 -47.18
CA ASP A 340 -63.20 15.96 -47.91
C ASP A 340 -64.15 16.72 -46.97
#